data_AF-A0A6P0XQA4-F1
#
_entry.id   AF-A0A6P0XQA4-F1
#
_cell.length_a   1.000
_cell.length_b   1.000
_cell.length_c   1.000
_cell.angle_alpha   90.00
_cell.angle_beta   90.00
_cell.angle_gamma   90.00
#
_symmetry.space_group_name_H-M   'P 1'
#
loop_
_entity.id
_entity.type
_entity.pdbx_description
1 polymer ?
#
loop_
_entity_poly.entity_id
_entity_poly.type
_entity_poly.pdbx_seq_one_letter_code
_entity_poly.pdbx_strand_id
1 'polypeptide(L)' 'MTQIILEKLKPFVIDRLKMLAQKNNRSLEEEITAIVEQALETEVEIKPKYEGWQPGFF' A
#
# COMPACT_ATOMS: atom_id res chain seq x y z
N MET A 1 2.50 -7.63 -19.64
CA MET A 1 2.53 -8.36 -18.36
C MET A 1 3.92 -8.21 -17.79
N THR A 2 4.05 -7.60 -16.62
CA THR A 2 5.33 -7.46 -15.93
C THR A 2 5.34 -8.49 -14.81
N GLN A 3 6.34 -9.35 -14.80
CA GLN A 3 6.50 -10.37 -13.75
C GLN A 3 7.47 -9.85 -12.69
N ILE A 4 7.07 -9.92 -11.42
CA ILE A 4 7.91 -9.58 -10.28
C ILE A 4 8.06 -10.83 -9.42
N ILE A 5 9.30 -11.21 -9.11
CA ILE A 5 9.61 -12.39 -8.29
C ILE A 5 10.11 -11.93 -6.92
N LEU A 6 9.44 -12.41 -5.86
CA LEU A 6 9.80 -12.12 -4.46
C LEU A 6 10.47 -13.35 -3.83
N GLU A 7 11.80 -13.39 -3.80
CA GLU A 7 12.55 -14.60 -3.41
C GLU A 7 12.71 -14.81 -1.90
N LYS A 8 12.72 -13.74 -1.10
CA LYS A 8 13.07 -13.80 0.34
C LYS A 8 11.89 -13.47 1.26
N LEU A 9 10.68 -13.84 0.85
CA LEU A 9 9.51 -13.67 1.72
C LEU A 9 9.59 -14.63 2.91
N LYS A 10 9.38 -14.12 4.12
CA LYS A 10 9.30 -14.97 5.31
C LYS A 10 8.05 -15.86 5.21
N PRO A 11 8.11 -17.14 5.62
CA PRO A 11 6.97 -18.06 5.51
C PRO A 11 5.68 -17.54 6.15
N PHE A 12 5.78 -16.93 7.34
CA PHE A 12 4.61 -16.37 8.03
C PHE A 12 3.91 -15.26 7.23
N VAL A 13 4.65 -14.53 6.39
CA VAL A 13 4.10 -13.46 5.55
C VAL A 13 3.26 -14.09 4.43
N ILE A 14 3.72 -15.19 3.84
CA ILE A 14 2.99 -15.94 2.81
C ILE A 14 1.65 -16.43 3.38
N ASP A 15 1.67 -17.00 4.59
CA ASP A 15 0.45 -17.48 5.24
C ASP A 15 -0.53 -16.33 5.51
N ARG A 16 -0.03 -15.19 5.99
CA ARG A 16 -0.86 -13.99 6.18
C ARG A 16 -1.46 -13.48 4.88
N LEU A 17 -0.69 -13.42 3.80
CA LEU A 17 -1.19 -12.98 2.49
C LEU A 17 -2.29 -13.90 1.98
N LYS A 18 -2.14 -15.23 2.14
CA LYS A 18 -3.18 -16.20 1.78
C LYS A 18 -4.45 -16.01 2.62
N MET A 19 -4.30 -15.81 3.94
CA MET A 19 -5.44 -15.55 4.81
C MET A 19 -6.18 -14.27 4.44
N LEU A 20 -5.44 -13.20 4.10
CA LEU A 20 -6.02 -11.93 3.67
C LEU A 20 -6.77 -12.07 2.34
N ALA A 21 -6.17 -12.76 1.37
CA ALA A 21 -6.81 -13.04 0.08
C ALA A 21 -8.12 -13.81 0.28
N GLN A 22 -8.13 -14.85 1.12
CA GLN A 22 -9.34 -15.59 1.48
C GLN A 22 -10.39 -14.71 2.15
N LYS A 23 -9.98 -13.88 3.12
CA LYS A 23 -10.88 -12.97 3.83
C LYS A 23 -11.55 -11.96 2.91
N ASN A 24 -10.79 -11.45 1.93
CA ASN A 24 -11.26 -10.45 0.98
C ASN A 24 -11.93 -11.08 -0.26
N ASN A 25 -12.03 -12.42 -0.29
CA ASN A 25 -12.56 -13.20 -1.42
C ASN A 25 -11.86 -12.86 -2.75
N ARG A 26 -10.55 -12.69 -2.70
CA ARG A 26 -9.66 -12.36 -3.81
C ARG A 26 -8.67 -13.48 -4.06
N SER A 27 -8.12 -13.55 -5.27
CA SER A 27 -6.92 -14.34 -5.52
C SER A 27 -5.71 -13.75 -4.79
N LEU A 28 -4.66 -14.55 -4.59
CA LEU A 28 -3.43 -14.09 -3.94
C LEU A 28 -2.76 -12.95 -4.73
N GLU A 29 -2.81 -13.02 -6.06
CA GLU A 29 -2.24 -12.00 -6.96
C GLU A 29 -2.99 -10.68 -6.86
N GLU A 30 -4.33 -10.72 -6.84
CA GLU A 30 -5.18 -9.53 -6.65
C GLU A 30 -4.97 -8.90 -5.26
N GLU A 31 -4.83 -9.72 -4.21
CA GLU A 31 -4.57 -9.21 -2.87
C GLU A 31 -3.19 -8.53 -2.78
N ILE A 32 -2.15 -9.14 -3.36
CA ILE A 32 -0.81 -8.52 -3.42
C ILE A 32 -0.88 -7.20 -4.19
N THR A 33 -1.60 -7.17 -5.32
CA THR A 33 -1.78 -5.96 -6.12
C THR A 33 -2.45 -4.86 -5.31
N ALA A 34 -3.56 -5.18 -4.63
CA ALA A 34 -4.29 -4.22 -3.80
C ALA A 34 -3.44 -3.69 -2.63
N ILE A 35 -2.62 -4.54 -2.00
CA ILE A 35 -1.69 -4.11 -0.93
C ILE A 35 -0.63 -3.15 -1.48
N VAL A 36 -0.08 -3.43 -2.67
CA VAL A 36 0.91 -2.57 -3.31
C VAL A 36 0.27 -1.25 -3.73
N GLU A 37 -0.91 -1.26 -4.33
CA GLU A 37 -1.68 -0.05 -4.66
C GLU A 37 -1.96 0.80 -3.43
N GLN A 38 -2.45 0.20 -2.35
CA GLN A 38 -2.70 0.89 -1.09
C GLN A 38 -1.41 1.48 -0.50
N ALA A 39 -0.28 0.77 -0.57
CA ALA A 39 1.00 1.27 -0.10
C ALA A 39 1.47 2.49 -0.92
N LEU A 40 1.28 2.46 -2.25
CA LEU A 40 1.59 3.59 -3.13
C LEU A 40 0.69 4.80 -2.86
N GLU A 41 -0.62 4.59 -2.62
CA GLU A 41 -1.53 5.68 -2.23
C GLU A 41 -1.14 6.29 -0.88
N THR A 42 -0.74 5.46 0.09
CA THR A 42 -0.31 5.92 1.42
C THR A 42 0.99 6.74 1.37
N GLU A 43 1.93 6.40 0.47
CA GLU A 43 3.16 7.19 0.27
C GLU A 43 2.89 8.56 -0.36
N VAL A 44 1.82 8.71 -1.15
CA VAL A 44 1.40 10.00 -1.73
C VAL A 44 0.77 10.92 -0.67
N GLU A 45 0.25 10.38 0.45
CA GLU A 45 -0.35 11.17 1.54
C GLU A 45 0.66 11.83 2.51
N ILE A 46 1.93 11.96 2.13
CA ILE A 46 2.98 12.67 2.87
C ILE A 46 3.25 14.01 2.13
N LYS A 47 2.76 15.22 2.46
CA LYS A 47 2.29 15.89 3.70
C LYS A 47 1.40 17.09 3.31
N PRO A 48 0.36 17.48 4.08
CA PRO A 48 -0.06 18.87 4.12
C PRO A 48 0.94 19.62 5.01
N LYS A 49 2.03 20.14 4.41
CA LYS A 49 2.83 21.16 5.12
C LYS A 49 2.04 22.45 5.04
N TYR A 50 1.27 22.76 6.08
CA TYR A 50 0.77 24.11 6.31
C TYR A 50 1.97 25.07 6.24
N GLU A 51 2.10 25.82 5.14
CA GLU A 51 2.94 27.01 5.05
C GLU A 51 2.01 28.23 4.96
N GLY A 52 1.65 28.71 6.14
CA GLY A 52 1.45 30.13 6.47
C GLY A 52 0.51 30.94 5.59
N TRP A 53 -0.78 30.92 5.88
CA TRP A 53 -1.61 32.11 5.67
C TRP A 53 -1.49 33.00 6.91
N GLN A 54 -0.81 34.14 6.79
CA GLN A 54 -0.86 35.21 7.79
C GLN A 54 -1.87 36.26 7.30
N PRO A 55 -3.00 36.50 8.00
CA PRO A 55 -3.85 37.64 7.69
C PRO A 55 -3.20 38.91 8.22
N GLY A 56 -2.88 39.87 7.36
CA GLY A 56 -2.67 41.25 7.80
C GLY A 56 -1.40 41.95 7.29
N PHE A 57 -1.21 42.04 5.98
CA PHE A 57 -0.50 43.19 5.42
C PHE A 57 -1.53 44.16 4.83
N PHE A 58 -1.41 45.42 5.26
CA PHE A 58 -2.30 46.56 5.11
C PHE A 58 -2.78 46.87 3.69
#